data_AF-A0A7W3ZQ22-F1
#
_entry.id   AF-A0A7W3ZQ22-F1
#
_cell.length_a   1.000
_cell.length_b   1.000
_cell.length_c   1.000
_cell.angle_alpha   90.00
_cell.angle_beta   90.00
_cell.angle_gamma   90.00
#
_symmetry.space_group_name_H-M   'P 1'
#
loop_
_entity.id
_entity.type
_entity.pdbx_description
1 polymer ?
#
loop_
_entity_poly.entity_id
_entity_poly.type
_entity_poly.pdbx_seq_one_letter_code
_entity_poly.pdbx_strand_id
1 'polypeptide(L)'
;MSADTALDAVRAIRDAGELAARWPELSTILATADVELTGRAGALLAAADHDAAHRANPELPLVDVLLTGSGTVSPLVPRLAGELARQQVVGRVTAGDPGGYALALAAPGAADVTLCLLDASAVFDRVPHTVWTVDDVSVACDELLAHLSALARSYTAGGGVLVLTTAPLWPQWADQILDLRERARLGAVWRRFNAALLELGTGAIEGVHVVDLDPIAATTGPARDPRLEIYAHVAYGDALLGALARRVAHLVRALRGRPRKCLVLDLDGTLWGGTLAESGGSGLDMAEGFRGESHRRFQRVAAQLGSQGVLLAVCSKNDPAEVDEVLRDHPDLLVRRDDFVTVVADWAPKVDTVGQVAERIGIGSDSLVFVDDSATETGLVRLKRPEIAVIDVDAREPATHADRLLAEGWFDSTAITEEDRARAGRYRTEGRRAEFRAGFSSLTDYLKELDTTLTLFAPGPGDVHRLAQLTQRTNQFNLTTLRLDEAAVRAALADPAVLVSPVRVGDRFGEHGVIGAAFLRRTGTRVEIDNLVMSCRVLGRGIESAWLRELLRWAAAHDATEVTAGYRPSPRNGRVATLYPDHGFTPLPDRGDGLHRYHHDLTTLPPAVEHLTVVSELPAPVPVGAHTEENR
;
A
#
# COMPACT_ATOMS: atom_id res chain seq x y z
N MET A 1 -5.32 20.51 -24.33
CA MET A 1 -4.56 20.28 -25.58
C MET A 1 -5.41 19.36 -26.45
N SER A 2 -5.55 19.61 -27.76
CA SER A 2 -6.27 18.69 -28.65
C SER A 2 -5.43 17.43 -28.90
N ALA A 3 -6.04 16.32 -29.33
CA ALA A 3 -5.34 15.06 -29.57
C ALA A 3 -4.12 15.19 -30.50
N ASP A 4 -4.23 15.96 -31.59
CA ASP A 4 -3.11 16.16 -32.52
C ASP A 4 -1.93 16.93 -31.89
N THR A 5 -2.20 17.81 -30.92
CA THR A 5 -1.13 18.61 -30.28
C THR A 5 -0.17 17.81 -29.41
N ALA A 6 -0.60 16.70 -28.81
CA ALA A 6 0.29 15.88 -27.97
C ALA A 6 1.31 15.11 -28.82
N LEU A 7 0.87 14.50 -29.93
CA LEU A 7 1.77 13.79 -30.84
C LEU A 7 2.76 14.77 -31.51
N ASP A 8 2.28 15.95 -31.91
CA ASP A 8 3.15 16.98 -32.48
C ASP A 8 4.16 17.52 -31.47
N ALA A 9 3.81 17.62 -30.18
CA ALA A 9 4.76 17.96 -29.13
C ALA A 9 5.85 16.89 -28.96
N VAL A 10 5.48 15.60 -28.93
CA VAL A 10 6.47 14.50 -28.86
C VAL A 10 7.39 14.51 -30.09
N ARG A 11 6.83 14.74 -31.29
CA ARG A 11 7.61 14.88 -32.52
C ARG A 11 8.57 16.05 -32.46
N ALA A 12 8.12 17.22 -32.01
CA ALA A 12 8.96 18.41 -31.88
C ALA A 12 10.14 18.18 -30.92
N ILE A 13 9.91 17.56 -29.77
CA ILE A 13 10.96 17.21 -28.79
C ILE A 13 11.97 16.24 -29.41
N ARG A 14 11.49 15.21 -30.13
CA ARG A 14 12.34 14.24 -30.83
C ARG A 14 13.17 14.92 -31.91
N ASP A 15 12.56 15.77 -32.74
CA ASP A 15 13.21 16.42 -33.89
C ASP A 15 14.25 17.45 -33.44
N ALA A 16 14.09 18.01 -32.24
CA ALA A 16 15.10 18.83 -31.57
C ALA A 16 16.24 18.01 -30.94
N GLY A 17 16.15 16.68 -30.88
CA GLY A 17 17.13 15.81 -30.21
C GLY A 17 17.05 15.88 -28.67
N GLU A 18 15.95 16.39 -28.12
CA GLU A 18 15.80 16.68 -26.69
C GLU A 18 15.08 15.56 -25.91
N LEU A 19 14.69 14.47 -26.59
CA LEU A 19 13.83 13.43 -26.02
C LEU A 19 14.38 12.81 -24.74
N ALA A 20 15.70 12.59 -24.67
CA ALA A 20 16.35 12.07 -23.47
C ALA A 20 16.24 13.05 -22.29
N ALA A 21 16.54 14.34 -22.49
CA ALA A 21 16.51 15.34 -21.43
C ALA A 21 15.10 15.69 -20.97
N ARG A 22 14.11 15.60 -21.87
CA ARG A 22 12.73 16.01 -21.64
C ARG A 22 11.78 14.83 -21.43
N TRP A 23 12.30 13.64 -21.15
CA TRP A 23 11.50 12.44 -20.86
C TRP A 23 10.46 12.65 -19.76
N PRO A 24 10.75 13.37 -18.64
CA PRO A 24 9.75 13.59 -17.59
C PRO A 24 8.48 14.30 -18.07
N GLU A 25 8.59 15.16 -19.10
CA GLU A 25 7.47 15.93 -19.66
C GLU A 25 6.48 15.04 -20.44
N LEU A 26 6.91 13.86 -20.91
CA LEU A 26 6.07 12.93 -21.68
C LEU A 26 4.82 12.51 -20.90
N SER A 27 4.94 12.36 -19.58
CA SER A 27 3.81 12.06 -18.70
C SER A 27 2.71 13.13 -18.77
N THR A 28 3.10 14.40 -18.81
CA THR A 28 2.18 15.55 -18.93
C THR A 28 1.61 15.65 -20.34
N ILE A 29 2.45 15.47 -21.36
CA ILE A 29 2.05 15.55 -22.77
C ILE A 29 1.02 14.47 -23.10
N LEU A 30 1.25 13.24 -22.61
CA LEU A 30 0.42 12.07 -22.87
C LEU A 30 -0.69 11.87 -21.82
N ALA A 31 -0.81 12.74 -20.81
CA ALA A 31 -1.76 12.58 -19.71
C ALA A 31 -3.22 12.43 -20.16
N THR A 32 -3.59 13.12 -21.24
CA THR A 32 -4.95 13.14 -21.81
C THR A 32 -5.06 12.37 -23.12
N ALA A 33 -3.99 11.68 -23.53
CA ALA A 33 -3.97 10.90 -24.77
C ALA A 33 -4.78 9.61 -24.61
N ASP A 34 -5.63 9.31 -25.59
CA ASP A 34 -6.25 7.99 -25.71
C ASP A 34 -5.21 6.92 -26.05
N VAL A 35 -5.64 5.65 -26.06
CA VAL A 35 -4.75 4.50 -26.32
C VAL A 35 -4.18 4.51 -27.75
N GLU A 36 -4.89 5.08 -28.72
CA GLU A 36 -4.45 5.15 -30.12
C GLU A 36 -3.32 6.17 -30.27
N LEU A 37 -3.55 7.38 -29.79
CA LEU A 37 -2.60 8.48 -29.80
C LEU A 37 -1.34 8.13 -28.99
N THR A 38 -1.52 7.49 -27.84
CA THR A 38 -0.41 7.01 -27.00
C THR A 38 0.43 5.97 -27.77
N GLY A 39 -0.20 5.06 -28.51
CA GLY A 39 0.51 4.11 -29.38
C GLY A 39 1.28 4.79 -30.52
N ARG A 40 0.69 5.82 -31.16
CA ARG A 40 1.36 6.59 -32.23
C ARG A 40 2.58 7.35 -31.71
N ALA A 41 2.46 7.98 -30.53
CA ALA A 41 3.60 8.63 -29.87
C ALA A 41 4.65 7.59 -29.47
N GLY A 42 4.21 6.45 -28.94
CA GLY A 42 5.08 5.36 -28.53
C GLY A 42 5.89 4.72 -29.66
N ALA A 43 5.46 4.80 -30.92
CA ALA A 43 6.29 4.42 -32.06
C ALA A 43 7.56 5.27 -32.20
N LEU A 44 7.50 6.55 -31.78
CA LEU A 44 8.66 7.43 -31.73
C LEU A 44 9.54 7.13 -30.52
N LEU A 45 8.91 6.82 -29.39
CA LEU A 45 9.58 6.56 -28.11
C LEU A 45 10.28 5.20 -28.10
N ALA A 46 9.71 4.18 -28.73
CA ALA A 46 10.32 2.85 -28.86
C ALA A 46 11.65 2.87 -29.64
N ALA A 47 11.85 3.87 -30.51
CA ALA A 47 13.09 4.06 -31.27
C ALA A 47 14.11 4.98 -30.58
N ALA A 48 13.79 5.48 -29.37
CA ALA A 48 14.66 6.41 -28.64
C ALA A 48 15.91 5.74 -28.06
N ASP A 49 16.93 6.55 -27.77
CA ASP A 49 18.07 6.12 -26.94
C ASP A 49 17.65 6.11 -25.47
N HIS A 50 17.10 4.97 -25.04
CA HIS A 50 16.64 4.74 -23.67
C HIS A 50 17.77 4.84 -22.64
N ASP A 51 19.00 4.51 -23.04
CA ASP A 51 20.17 4.65 -22.18
C ASP A 51 20.53 6.11 -21.94
N ALA A 52 20.46 6.94 -22.98
CA ALA A 52 20.60 8.38 -22.83
C ALA A 52 19.46 8.98 -21.98
N ALA A 53 18.22 8.53 -22.19
CA ALA A 53 17.07 8.98 -21.40
C ALA A 53 17.23 8.65 -19.91
N HIS A 54 17.64 7.43 -19.55
CA HIS A 54 17.88 7.06 -18.16
C HIS A 54 19.10 7.77 -17.56
N ARG A 55 20.20 7.96 -18.32
CA ARG A 55 21.34 8.75 -17.85
C ARG A 55 20.99 10.21 -17.57
N ALA A 56 20.11 10.80 -18.39
CA ALA A 56 19.65 12.17 -18.19
C ALA A 56 18.66 12.29 -17.02
N ASN A 57 17.93 11.22 -16.70
CA ASN A 57 16.89 11.17 -15.66
C ASN A 57 17.06 9.91 -14.78
N PRO A 58 18.12 9.84 -13.94
CA PRO A 58 18.46 8.64 -13.17
C PRO A 58 17.40 8.26 -12.12
N GLU A 59 16.50 9.16 -11.78
CA GLU A 59 15.35 8.93 -10.89
C GLU A 59 14.22 8.12 -11.55
N LEU A 60 14.19 8.06 -12.89
CA LEU A 60 13.19 7.29 -13.62
C LEU A 60 13.61 5.82 -13.71
N PRO A 61 12.72 4.85 -13.40
CA PRO A 61 13.04 3.45 -13.52
C PRO A 61 13.28 3.08 -14.99
N LEU A 62 14.40 2.42 -15.23
CA LEU A 62 14.69 1.72 -16.48
C LEU A 62 14.18 0.28 -16.37
N VAL A 63 13.41 -0.17 -17.35
CA VAL A 63 12.79 -1.50 -17.36
C VAL A 63 12.96 -2.16 -18.72
N ASP A 64 13.54 -3.34 -18.73
CA ASP A 64 13.59 -4.20 -19.92
C ASP A 64 12.32 -5.05 -19.98
N VAL A 65 11.54 -4.89 -21.06
CA VAL A 65 10.29 -5.63 -21.27
C VAL A 65 10.39 -6.49 -22.52
N LEU A 66 10.20 -7.80 -22.36
CA LEU A 66 10.11 -8.74 -23.46
C LEU A 66 8.65 -9.09 -23.75
N LEU A 67 8.24 -8.96 -25.02
CA LEU A 67 6.95 -9.38 -25.51
C LEU A 67 7.10 -10.71 -26.24
N THR A 68 6.27 -11.68 -25.91
CA THR A 68 6.20 -12.97 -26.60
C THR A 68 4.75 -13.46 -26.65
N GLY A 69 4.46 -14.51 -27.41
CA GLY A 69 3.10 -15.03 -27.51
C GLY A 69 2.93 -16.14 -28.53
N SER A 70 1.70 -16.63 -28.65
CA SER A 70 1.31 -17.65 -29.66
C SER A 70 1.38 -17.12 -31.10
N GLY A 71 1.24 -15.81 -31.29
CA GLY A 71 1.34 -15.15 -32.59
C GLY A 71 2.33 -13.98 -32.61
N THR A 72 2.12 -13.06 -33.56
CA THR A 72 2.89 -11.83 -33.72
C THR A 72 2.51 -10.80 -32.66
N VAL A 73 3.49 -10.37 -31.85
CA VAL A 73 3.29 -9.38 -30.77
C VAL A 73 3.94 -8.02 -31.04
N SER A 74 4.62 -7.84 -32.18
CA SER A 74 5.29 -6.58 -32.52
C SER A 74 4.39 -5.33 -32.51
N PRO A 75 3.06 -5.39 -32.80
CA PRO A 75 2.19 -4.22 -32.66
C PRO A 75 2.06 -3.70 -31.22
N LEU A 76 2.39 -4.50 -30.19
CA LEU A 76 2.37 -4.05 -28.80
C LEU A 76 3.57 -3.17 -28.43
N VAL A 77 4.70 -3.28 -29.14
CA VAL A 77 5.93 -2.52 -28.84
C VAL A 77 5.66 -1.01 -28.73
N PRO A 78 5.12 -0.34 -29.77
CA PRO A 78 4.86 1.10 -29.70
C PRO A 78 3.81 1.44 -28.63
N ARG A 79 2.78 0.61 -28.45
CA ARG A 79 1.71 0.84 -27.47
C ARG A 79 2.23 0.83 -26.04
N LEU A 80 3.04 -0.19 -25.72
CA LEU A 80 3.60 -0.31 -24.38
C LEU A 80 4.69 0.74 -24.13
N ALA A 81 5.52 1.07 -25.12
CA ALA A 81 6.51 2.15 -24.97
C ALA A 81 5.85 3.49 -24.65
N GLY A 82 4.74 3.82 -25.34
CA GLY A 82 3.96 5.03 -25.07
C GLY A 82 3.35 5.05 -23.67
N GLU A 83 2.73 3.94 -23.25
CA GLU A 83 2.13 3.83 -21.92
C GLU A 83 3.18 3.84 -20.79
N LEU A 84 4.35 3.22 -20.98
CA LEU A 84 5.46 3.29 -20.02
C LEU A 84 5.99 4.72 -19.87
N ALA A 85 6.18 5.44 -20.97
CA ALA A 85 6.59 6.84 -20.93
C ALA A 85 5.55 7.74 -20.23
N ARG A 86 4.25 7.48 -20.48
CA ARG A 86 3.13 8.16 -19.78
C ARG A 86 3.21 7.95 -18.26
N GLN A 87 3.72 6.80 -17.84
CA GLN A 87 3.92 6.43 -16.43
C GLN A 87 5.29 6.85 -15.86
N GLN A 88 6.06 7.67 -16.58
CA GLN A 88 7.42 8.06 -16.24
C GLN A 88 8.35 6.85 -16.00
N VAL A 89 8.22 5.84 -16.86
CA VAL A 89 9.10 4.66 -16.92
C VAL A 89 9.87 4.72 -18.24
N VAL A 90 11.18 4.51 -18.19
CA VAL A 90 12.00 4.34 -19.39
C VAL A 90 11.98 2.86 -19.74
N GLY A 91 11.15 2.48 -20.71
CA GLY A 91 10.90 1.07 -21.06
C GLY A 91 11.62 0.64 -22.33
N ARG A 92 12.61 -0.26 -22.23
CA ARG A 92 13.15 -0.93 -23.42
C ARG A 92 12.25 -2.10 -23.79
N VAL A 93 11.32 -1.87 -24.71
CA VAL A 93 10.35 -2.88 -25.12
C VAL A 93 10.86 -3.63 -26.35
N THR A 94 10.96 -4.95 -26.26
CA THR A 94 11.43 -5.83 -27.34
C THR A 94 10.37 -6.88 -27.64
N ALA A 95 10.23 -7.27 -28.91
CA ALA A 95 9.35 -8.36 -29.32
C ALA A 95 10.19 -9.57 -29.72
N GLY A 96 9.84 -10.74 -29.18
CA GLY A 96 10.38 -12.02 -29.60
C GLY A 96 9.73 -12.54 -30.89
N ASP A 97 10.19 -13.71 -31.34
CA ASP A 97 9.71 -14.34 -32.56
C ASP A 97 8.24 -14.79 -32.43
N PRO A 98 7.42 -14.67 -33.51
CA PRO A 98 6.04 -15.16 -33.51
C PRO A 98 5.95 -16.65 -33.14
N GLY A 99 5.08 -17.00 -32.19
CA GLY A 99 4.94 -18.36 -31.68
C GLY A 99 6.10 -18.87 -30.82
N GLY A 100 7.13 -18.04 -30.59
CA GLY A 100 8.36 -18.40 -29.88
C GLY A 100 8.27 -18.40 -28.35
N TYR A 101 7.08 -18.31 -27.77
CA TYR A 101 6.91 -18.12 -26.31
C TYR A 101 7.52 -19.24 -25.47
N ALA A 102 7.45 -20.51 -25.92
CA ALA A 102 8.03 -21.61 -25.16
C ALA A 102 9.54 -21.47 -25.00
N LEU A 103 10.23 -21.02 -26.06
CA LEU A 103 11.67 -20.76 -26.03
C LEU A 103 12.00 -19.52 -25.19
N ALA A 104 11.22 -18.45 -25.33
CA ALA A 104 11.39 -17.22 -24.55
C ALA A 104 11.25 -17.49 -23.03
N LEU A 105 10.25 -18.27 -22.64
CA LEU A 105 10.01 -18.63 -21.23
C LEU A 105 10.98 -19.69 -20.70
N ALA A 106 11.67 -20.43 -21.58
CA ALA A 106 12.73 -21.35 -21.20
C ALA A 106 14.05 -20.65 -20.84
N ALA A 107 14.21 -19.37 -21.16
CA ALA A 107 15.36 -18.54 -20.78
C ALA A 107 15.04 -17.77 -19.48
N PRO A 108 15.51 -18.22 -18.30
CA PRO A 108 15.09 -17.64 -17.02
C PRO A 108 15.55 -16.19 -16.89
N GLY A 109 14.65 -15.30 -16.47
CA GLY A 109 14.98 -13.90 -16.15
C GLY A 109 15.55 -13.09 -17.31
N ALA A 110 15.24 -13.44 -18.56
CA ALA A 110 15.77 -12.77 -19.75
C ALA A 110 15.42 -11.27 -19.86
N ALA A 111 14.38 -10.83 -19.15
CA ALA A 111 13.97 -9.44 -19.00
C ALA A 111 13.40 -9.21 -17.59
N ASP A 112 13.31 -7.96 -17.16
CA ASP A 112 12.66 -7.60 -15.90
C ASP A 112 11.19 -8.04 -15.88
N VAL A 113 10.50 -7.82 -17.00
CA VAL A 113 9.10 -8.19 -17.20
C VAL A 113 8.94 -8.85 -18.57
N THR A 114 8.37 -10.04 -18.60
CA THR A 114 8.00 -10.72 -19.85
C THR A 114 6.48 -10.81 -19.96
N LEU A 115 5.91 -10.23 -21.01
CA LEU A 115 4.49 -10.38 -21.35
C LEU A 115 4.33 -11.50 -22.38
N CYS A 116 3.64 -12.57 -22.00
CA CYS A 116 3.23 -13.66 -22.88
C CYS A 116 1.75 -13.51 -23.26
N LEU A 117 1.53 -13.15 -24.52
CA LEU A 117 0.21 -12.99 -25.11
C LEU A 117 -0.28 -14.33 -25.68
N LEU A 118 -1.30 -14.90 -25.06
CA LEU A 118 -1.94 -16.13 -25.52
C LEU A 118 -3.16 -15.78 -26.34
N ASP A 119 -3.44 -16.55 -27.38
CA ASP A 119 -4.69 -16.52 -28.14
C ASP A 119 -5.23 -17.94 -28.33
N ALA A 120 -6.39 -18.07 -28.97
CA ALA A 120 -7.05 -19.36 -29.12
C ALA A 120 -6.21 -20.39 -29.91
N SER A 121 -5.34 -19.95 -30.83
CA SER A 121 -4.44 -20.85 -31.57
C SER A 121 -3.49 -21.60 -30.63
N ALA A 122 -3.11 -21.02 -29.49
CA ALA A 122 -2.30 -21.70 -28.50
C ALA A 122 -2.92 -23.05 -28.08
N VAL A 123 -4.24 -23.15 -28.02
CA VAL A 123 -4.97 -24.40 -27.75
C VAL A 123 -5.24 -25.16 -29.05
N PHE A 124 -5.80 -24.51 -30.07
CA PHE A 124 -6.26 -25.22 -31.28
C PHE A 124 -5.11 -25.81 -32.11
N ASP A 125 -3.90 -25.25 -32.05
CA ASP A 125 -2.71 -25.82 -32.71
C ASP A 125 -2.22 -27.13 -32.05
N ARG A 126 -2.70 -27.44 -30.84
CA ARG A 126 -2.42 -28.69 -30.10
C ARG A 126 -3.47 -29.76 -30.32
N VAL A 127 -4.59 -29.41 -30.94
CA VAL A 127 -5.66 -30.37 -31.23
C VAL A 127 -5.19 -31.32 -32.34
N PRO A 128 -5.17 -32.64 -32.10
CA PRO A 128 -4.49 -33.60 -32.98
C PRO A 128 -5.21 -33.83 -34.32
N HIS A 129 -6.45 -33.39 -34.44
CA HIS A 129 -7.33 -33.68 -35.57
C HIS A 129 -7.86 -32.40 -36.20
N THR A 130 -7.88 -32.34 -37.53
CA THR A 130 -8.43 -31.19 -38.28
C THR A 130 -9.93 -31.01 -38.02
N VAL A 131 -10.65 -32.13 -37.85
CA VAL A 131 -12.02 -32.15 -37.35
C VAL A 131 -11.96 -32.51 -35.89
N TRP A 132 -12.33 -31.57 -35.03
CA TRP A 132 -12.13 -31.64 -33.60
C TRP A 132 -13.45 -31.80 -32.85
N THR A 133 -13.36 -32.38 -31.65
CA THR A 133 -14.44 -32.48 -30.67
C THR A 133 -14.16 -31.60 -29.46
N VAL A 134 -15.17 -31.38 -28.62
CA VAL A 134 -14.99 -30.63 -27.37
C VAL A 134 -14.04 -31.37 -26.41
N ASP A 135 -13.99 -32.70 -26.47
CA ASP A 135 -13.05 -33.51 -25.70
C ASP A 135 -11.61 -33.26 -26.14
N ASP A 136 -11.33 -33.18 -27.45
CA ASP A 136 -10.00 -32.86 -27.97
C ASP A 136 -9.52 -31.48 -27.49
N VAL A 137 -10.41 -30.48 -27.50
CA VAL A 137 -10.11 -29.13 -27.01
C VAL A 137 -9.85 -29.14 -25.50
N SER A 138 -10.60 -29.94 -24.73
CA SER A 138 -10.39 -30.07 -23.29
C SER A 138 -9.00 -30.63 -22.98
N VAL A 139 -8.58 -31.68 -23.69
CA VAL A 139 -7.23 -32.25 -23.54
C VAL A 139 -6.16 -31.23 -23.90
N ALA A 140 -6.32 -30.51 -25.02
CA ALA A 140 -5.38 -29.48 -25.44
C ALA A 140 -5.27 -28.32 -24.43
N CYS A 141 -6.37 -27.92 -23.80
CA CYS A 141 -6.37 -26.94 -22.71
C CYS A 141 -5.54 -27.43 -21.50
N ASP A 142 -5.76 -28.67 -21.06
CA ASP A 142 -5.05 -29.25 -19.92
C ASP A 142 -3.55 -29.38 -20.19
N GLU A 143 -3.17 -29.82 -21.41
CA GLU A 143 -1.78 -29.92 -21.84
C GLU A 143 -1.08 -28.56 -21.89
N LEU A 144 -1.73 -27.55 -22.49
CA LEU A 144 -1.19 -26.19 -22.55
C LEU A 144 -1.02 -25.60 -21.15
N LEU A 145 -2.01 -25.76 -20.27
CA LEU A 145 -1.94 -25.27 -18.90
C LEU A 145 -0.79 -25.93 -18.12
N ALA A 146 -0.62 -27.24 -18.24
CA ALA A 146 0.48 -27.95 -17.59
C ALA A 146 1.84 -27.46 -18.10
N HIS A 147 1.95 -27.25 -19.42
CA HIS A 147 3.17 -26.75 -20.03
C HIS A 147 3.51 -25.31 -19.60
N LEU A 148 2.53 -24.40 -19.64
CA LEU A 148 2.70 -23.02 -19.18
C LEU A 148 3.04 -22.96 -17.69
N SER A 149 2.42 -23.79 -16.86
CA SER A 149 2.73 -23.88 -15.43
C SER A 149 4.18 -24.28 -15.18
N ALA A 150 4.72 -25.23 -15.94
CA ALA A 150 6.11 -25.65 -15.84
C ALA A 150 7.08 -24.55 -16.30
N LEU A 151 6.80 -23.92 -17.45
CA LEU A 151 7.59 -22.81 -17.97
C LEU A 151 7.59 -21.62 -17.01
N ALA A 152 6.43 -21.24 -16.47
CA ALA A 152 6.29 -20.14 -15.53
C ALA A 152 7.14 -20.34 -14.27
N ARG A 153 7.11 -21.53 -13.67
CA ARG A 153 7.96 -21.86 -12.51
C ARG A 153 9.45 -21.77 -12.84
N SER A 154 9.85 -22.27 -14.01
CA SER A 154 11.25 -22.20 -14.45
C SER A 154 11.69 -20.76 -14.72
N TYR A 155 10.83 -19.95 -15.34
CA TYR A 155 11.13 -18.57 -15.69
C TYR A 155 11.29 -17.69 -14.44
N THR A 156 10.33 -17.77 -13.51
CA THR A 156 10.34 -16.91 -12.30
C THR A 156 11.41 -17.32 -11.29
N ALA A 157 11.89 -18.59 -11.32
CA ALA A 157 13.08 -18.99 -10.57
C ALA A 157 14.34 -18.20 -10.98
N GLY A 158 14.37 -17.62 -12.18
CA GLY A 158 15.42 -16.69 -12.63
C GLY A 158 15.28 -15.25 -12.12
N GLY A 159 14.24 -14.94 -11.34
CA GLY A 159 13.99 -13.62 -10.75
C GLY A 159 13.24 -12.62 -11.65
N GLY A 160 12.91 -12.99 -12.88
CA GLY A 160 12.08 -12.17 -13.77
C GLY A 160 10.59 -12.27 -13.46
N VAL A 161 9.84 -11.21 -13.76
CA VAL A 161 8.37 -11.21 -13.65
C VAL A 161 7.74 -11.73 -14.94
N LEU A 162 6.79 -12.65 -14.83
CA LEU A 162 6.02 -13.16 -15.96
C LEU A 162 4.59 -12.63 -15.91
N VAL A 163 4.16 -12.01 -16.99
CA VAL A 163 2.78 -11.58 -17.20
C VAL A 163 2.15 -12.46 -18.27
N LEU A 164 1.17 -13.26 -17.91
CA LEU A 164 0.34 -14.03 -18.85
C LEU A 164 -0.95 -13.27 -19.15
N THR A 165 -1.64 -13.70 -20.20
CA THR A 165 -2.99 -13.23 -20.55
C THR A 165 -3.94 -14.41 -20.62
N THR A 166 -5.21 -14.22 -20.27
CA THR A 166 -6.26 -15.17 -20.68
C THR A 166 -6.47 -15.09 -22.18
N ALA A 167 -7.04 -16.13 -22.79
CA ALA A 167 -7.34 -16.13 -24.22
C ALA A 167 -8.87 -16.07 -24.43
N PRO A 168 -9.43 -15.04 -25.08
CA PRO A 168 -10.85 -15.02 -25.43
C PRO A 168 -11.22 -16.11 -26.45
N LEU A 169 -12.40 -16.71 -26.31
CA LEU A 169 -12.93 -17.66 -27.30
C LEU A 169 -13.77 -16.95 -28.35
N TRP A 170 -13.27 -16.88 -29.58
CA TRP A 170 -13.97 -16.22 -30.67
C TRP A 170 -15.09 -17.06 -31.30
N PRO A 171 -16.15 -16.41 -31.84
CA PRO A 171 -17.23 -17.09 -32.57
C PRO A 171 -16.74 -18.01 -33.69
N GLN A 172 -15.60 -17.69 -34.32
CA GLN A 172 -15.02 -18.52 -35.38
C GLN A 172 -14.73 -19.96 -34.94
N TRP A 173 -14.56 -20.21 -33.64
CA TRP A 173 -14.37 -21.53 -33.05
C TRP A 173 -15.67 -22.08 -32.50
N ALA A 174 -16.37 -21.28 -31.68
CA ALA A 174 -17.57 -21.72 -30.98
C ALA A 174 -18.75 -22.04 -31.92
N ASP A 175 -18.93 -21.25 -32.98
CA ASP A 175 -20.05 -21.40 -33.90
C ASP A 175 -19.86 -22.52 -34.93
N GLN A 176 -18.70 -23.19 -34.93
CA GLN A 176 -18.52 -24.45 -35.66
C GLN A 176 -19.34 -25.60 -35.03
N ILE A 177 -19.68 -25.51 -33.74
CA ILE A 177 -20.47 -26.52 -33.04
C ILE A 177 -21.97 -26.23 -33.20
N LEU A 178 -22.67 -27.13 -33.91
CA LEU A 178 -24.10 -26.98 -34.18
C LEU A 178 -25.00 -27.38 -33.00
N ASP A 179 -24.61 -28.39 -32.23
CA ASP A 179 -25.33 -28.77 -31.01
C ASP A 179 -25.11 -27.73 -29.91
N LEU A 180 -26.17 -27.03 -29.52
CA LEU A 180 -26.12 -25.98 -28.50
C LEU A 180 -25.63 -26.50 -27.14
N ARG A 181 -25.86 -27.78 -26.82
CA ARG A 181 -25.35 -28.39 -25.59
C ARG A 181 -23.83 -28.55 -25.63
N GLU A 182 -23.31 -29.05 -26.74
CA GLU A 182 -21.86 -29.16 -26.95
C GLU A 182 -21.21 -27.77 -27.10
N ARG A 183 -21.88 -26.78 -27.70
CA ARG A 183 -21.38 -25.40 -27.73
C ARG A 183 -21.28 -24.80 -26.32
N ALA A 184 -22.30 -25.03 -25.48
CA ALA A 184 -22.25 -24.64 -24.07
C ALA A 184 -21.14 -25.39 -23.32
N ARG A 185 -20.93 -26.67 -23.62
CA ARG A 185 -19.84 -27.48 -23.06
C ARG A 185 -18.46 -26.93 -23.43
N LEU A 186 -18.22 -26.57 -24.69
CA LEU A 186 -17.00 -25.88 -25.12
C LEU A 186 -16.79 -24.58 -24.34
N GLY A 187 -17.85 -23.78 -24.20
CA GLY A 187 -17.80 -22.55 -23.40
C GLY A 187 -17.45 -22.79 -21.92
N ALA A 188 -17.84 -23.94 -21.36
CA ALA A 188 -17.47 -24.33 -19.99
C ALA A 188 -16.02 -24.82 -19.89
N VAL A 189 -15.55 -25.62 -20.86
CA VAL A 189 -14.15 -26.04 -20.97
C VAL A 189 -13.23 -24.83 -21.05
N TRP A 190 -13.53 -23.90 -21.96
CA TRP A 190 -12.70 -22.72 -22.18
C TRP A 190 -12.63 -21.79 -20.97
N ARG A 191 -13.76 -21.57 -20.28
CA ARG A 191 -13.77 -20.77 -19.04
C ARG A 191 -13.00 -21.43 -17.91
N ARG A 192 -13.01 -22.77 -17.80
CA ARG A 192 -12.17 -23.48 -16.82
C ARG A 192 -10.68 -23.31 -17.15
N PHE A 193 -10.31 -23.38 -18.42
CA PHE A 193 -8.94 -23.12 -18.86
C PHE A 193 -8.49 -21.69 -18.50
N ASN A 194 -9.29 -20.66 -18.84
CA ASN A 194 -8.96 -19.27 -18.47
C ASN A 194 -8.95 -19.05 -16.95
N ALA A 195 -9.87 -19.67 -16.21
CA ALA A 195 -9.86 -19.61 -14.74
C ALA A 195 -8.56 -20.21 -14.17
N ALA A 196 -8.14 -21.37 -14.68
CA ALA A 196 -6.91 -22.01 -14.25
C ALA A 196 -5.66 -21.19 -14.63
N LEU A 197 -5.66 -20.49 -15.78
CA LEU A 197 -4.62 -19.51 -16.09
C LEU A 197 -4.59 -18.38 -15.06
N LEU A 198 -5.73 -17.80 -14.70
CA LEU A 198 -5.83 -16.74 -13.69
C LEU A 198 -5.29 -17.21 -12.33
N GLU A 199 -5.61 -18.44 -11.93
CA GLU A 199 -5.14 -19.05 -10.69
C GLU A 199 -3.60 -19.18 -10.60
N LEU A 200 -2.89 -19.22 -11.74
CA LEU A 200 -1.42 -19.16 -11.73
C LEU A 200 -0.92 -17.85 -11.10
N GLY A 201 -1.63 -16.75 -11.35
CA GLY A 201 -1.29 -15.41 -10.87
C GLY A 201 -1.88 -15.03 -9.51
N THR A 202 -2.75 -15.86 -8.91
CA THR A 202 -3.33 -15.59 -7.58
C THR A 202 -2.45 -16.06 -6.42
N GLY A 203 -1.20 -16.45 -6.69
CA GLY A 203 -0.24 -16.92 -5.69
C GLY A 203 0.19 -18.38 -5.84
N ALA A 204 -0.27 -19.11 -6.86
CA ALA A 204 0.20 -20.46 -7.14
C ALA A 204 1.68 -20.49 -7.58
N ILE A 205 2.14 -19.41 -8.22
CA ILE A 205 3.53 -19.21 -8.62
C ILE A 205 3.93 -17.76 -8.32
N GLU A 206 4.92 -17.57 -7.45
CA GLU A 206 5.48 -16.24 -7.16
C GLU A 206 6.13 -15.64 -8.42
N GLY A 207 5.94 -14.33 -8.63
CA GLY A 207 6.43 -13.62 -9.80
C GLY A 207 5.59 -13.79 -11.07
N VAL A 208 4.45 -14.50 -11.01
CA VAL A 208 3.48 -14.59 -12.11
C VAL A 208 2.30 -13.66 -11.86
N HIS A 209 1.94 -12.89 -12.88
CA HIS A 209 0.71 -12.12 -12.96
C HIS A 209 -0.07 -12.53 -14.19
N VAL A 210 -1.41 -12.49 -14.13
CA VAL A 210 -2.26 -12.85 -15.25
C VAL A 210 -3.25 -11.72 -15.49
N VAL A 211 -3.28 -11.20 -16.71
CA VAL A 211 -4.23 -10.16 -17.13
C VAL A 211 -5.42 -10.84 -17.78
N ASP A 212 -6.61 -10.61 -17.22
CA ASP A 212 -7.85 -11.08 -17.81
C ASP A 212 -8.24 -10.19 -19.01
N LEU A 213 -8.28 -10.77 -20.21
CA LEU A 213 -8.65 -10.06 -21.42
C LEU A 213 -10.17 -9.90 -21.58
N ASP A 214 -11.00 -10.71 -20.91
CA ASP A 214 -12.46 -10.65 -21.07
C ASP A 214 -13.04 -9.27 -20.66
N PRO A 215 -12.69 -8.69 -19.49
CA PRO A 215 -13.15 -7.34 -19.11
C PRO A 215 -12.66 -6.24 -20.07
N ILE A 216 -11.45 -6.40 -20.62
CA ILE A 216 -10.88 -5.43 -21.56
C ILE A 216 -11.63 -5.52 -22.90
N ALA A 217 -11.84 -6.74 -23.41
CA ALA A 217 -12.59 -6.97 -24.64
C ALA A 217 -14.07 -6.55 -24.53
N ALA A 218 -14.66 -6.58 -23.33
CA ALA A 218 -16.03 -6.12 -23.10
C ALA A 218 -16.20 -4.59 -23.22
N THR A 219 -15.11 -3.83 -23.06
CA THR A 219 -15.13 -2.35 -23.05
C THR A 219 -14.35 -1.73 -24.21
N THR A 220 -13.69 -2.55 -25.02
CA THR A 220 -12.89 -2.11 -26.19
C THR A 220 -13.36 -2.81 -27.46
N GLY A 221 -13.22 -2.15 -28.62
CA GLY A 221 -13.67 -2.76 -29.87
C GLY A 221 -13.27 -2.00 -31.13
N PRO A 222 -12.97 -2.71 -32.23
CA PRO A 222 -13.04 -4.17 -32.38
C PRO A 222 -11.85 -4.90 -31.71
N ALA A 223 -12.13 -5.98 -30.97
CA ALA A 223 -11.12 -6.78 -30.24
C ALA A 223 -10.30 -7.72 -31.14
N ARG A 224 -10.72 -7.93 -32.39
CA ARG A 224 -10.09 -8.80 -33.38
C ARG A 224 -10.27 -8.22 -34.79
N ASP A 225 -9.23 -8.31 -35.61
CA ASP A 225 -9.31 -8.14 -37.06
C ASP A 225 -8.94 -9.46 -37.77
N PRO A 226 -9.88 -10.14 -38.45
CA PRO A 226 -9.62 -11.39 -39.16
C PRO A 226 -8.50 -11.30 -40.21
N ARG A 227 -8.32 -10.13 -40.84
CA ARG A 227 -7.29 -9.94 -41.88
C ARG A 227 -5.91 -9.92 -41.24
N LEU A 228 -5.76 -9.20 -40.14
CA LEU A 228 -4.49 -9.13 -39.42
C LEU A 228 -4.14 -10.46 -38.74
N GLU A 229 -5.14 -11.17 -38.20
CA GLU A 229 -4.93 -12.50 -37.62
C GLU A 229 -4.43 -13.50 -38.68
N ILE A 230 -5.03 -13.53 -39.87
CA ILE A 230 -4.66 -14.51 -40.90
C ILE A 230 -3.39 -14.10 -41.66
N TYR A 231 -3.24 -12.82 -42.03
CA TYR A 231 -2.15 -12.39 -42.90
C TYR A 231 -0.88 -11.97 -42.16
N ALA A 232 -1.01 -11.60 -40.89
CA ALA A 232 0.10 -11.11 -40.08
C ALA A 232 0.25 -11.86 -38.74
N HIS A 233 -0.58 -12.87 -38.47
CA HIS A 233 -0.60 -13.62 -37.21
C HIS A 233 -0.80 -12.72 -35.98
N VAL A 234 -1.48 -11.57 -36.14
CA VAL A 234 -1.80 -10.66 -35.04
C VAL A 234 -3.20 -11.00 -34.53
N ALA A 235 -3.27 -11.71 -33.40
CA ALA A 235 -4.53 -12.27 -32.89
C ALA A 235 -5.56 -11.23 -32.40
N TYR A 236 -5.12 -10.03 -32.04
CA TYR A 236 -5.93 -9.02 -31.36
C TYR A 236 -5.92 -7.68 -32.08
N GLY A 237 -7.07 -7.02 -32.05
CA GLY A 237 -7.26 -5.69 -32.64
C GLY A 237 -6.56 -4.58 -31.87
N ASP A 238 -6.34 -3.47 -32.56
CA ASP A 238 -5.57 -2.33 -32.05
C ASP A 238 -6.10 -1.74 -30.74
N ALA A 239 -7.41 -1.69 -30.56
CA ALA A 239 -8.06 -1.17 -29.35
C ALA A 239 -7.76 -2.04 -28.13
N LEU A 240 -7.87 -3.37 -28.28
CA LEU A 240 -7.58 -4.34 -27.21
C LEU A 240 -6.08 -4.33 -26.86
N LEU A 241 -5.20 -4.29 -27.87
CA LEU A 241 -3.76 -4.20 -27.63
C LEU A 241 -3.37 -2.90 -26.92
N GLY A 242 -4.02 -1.78 -27.24
CA GLY A 242 -3.79 -0.49 -26.57
C GLY A 242 -4.20 -0.52 -25.11
N ALA A 243 -5.39 -1.06 -24.81
CA ALA A 243 -5.86 -1.20 -23.43
C ALA A 243 -5.04 -2.22 -22.62
N LEU A 244 -4.59 -3.32 -23.24
CA LEU A 244 -3.65 -4.25 -22.63
C LEU A 244 -2.33 -3.57 -22.30
N ALA A 245 -1.75 -2.81 -23.24
CA ALA A 245 -0.52 -2.07 -23.02
C ALA A 245 -0.63 -1.10 -21.84
N ARG A 246 -1.78 -0.41 -21.72
CA ARG A 246 -2.10 0.43 -20.55
C ARG A 246 -2.05 -0.40 -19.28
N ARG A 247 -2.86 -1.47 -19.17
CA ARG A 247 -2.90 -2.36 -17.99
C ARG A 247 -1.51 -2.87 -17.58
N VAL A 248 -0.70 -3.28 -18.55
CA VAL A 248 0.66 -3.77 -18.30
C VAL A 248 1.57 -2.64 -17.81
N ALA A 249 1.48 -1.42 -18.35
CA ALA A 249 2.23 -0.28 -17.83
C ALA A 249 1.84 0.09 -16.38
N HIS A 250 0.57 -0.04 -16.00
CA HIS A 250 0.13 0.10 -14.60
C HIS A 250 0.75 -0.97 -13.69
N LEU A 251 0.80 -2.22 -14.14
CA LEU A 251 1.47 -3.31 -13.43
C LEU A 251 2.98 -3.03 -13.27
N VAL A 252 3.67 -2.61 -14.33
CA VAL A 252 5.09 -2.26 -14.30
C VAL A 252 5.34 -1.12 -13.29
N ARG A 253 4.50 -0.07 -13.29
CA ARG A 253 4.59 1.02 -12.30
C ARG A 253 4.48 0.48 -10.87
N ALA A 254 3.51 -0.40 -10.61
CA ALA A 254 3.31 -0.99 -9.29
C ALA A 254 4.54 -1.81 -8.84
N LEU A 255 5.09 -2.64 -9.73
CA LEU A 255 6.31 -3.43 -9.50
C LEU A 255 7.54 -2.57 -9.20
N ARG A 256 7.61 -1.36 -9.77
CA ARG A 256 8.70 -0.41 -9.52
C ARG A 256 8.49 0.51 -8.31
N GLY A 257 7.53 0.18 -7.43
CA GLY A 257 7.38 0.85 -6.14
C GLY A 257 6.85 2.29 -6.25
N ARG A 258 6.12 2.60 -7.33
CA ARG A 258 5.45 3.91 -7.53
C ARG A 258 3.92 3.81 -7.44
N PRO A 259 3.34 3.20 -6.38
CA PRO A 259 1.89 3.08 -6.27
C PRO A 259 1.27 4.44 -5.97
N ARG A 260 0.07 4.67 -6.52
CA ARG A 260 -0.80 5.75 -6.03
C ARG A 260 -1.50 5.25 -4.76
N LYS A 261 -1.62 6.12 -3.77
CA LYS A 261 -2.03 5.75 -2.40
C LYS A 261 -3.26 6.53 -1.92
N CYS A 262 -3.52 7.70 -2.50
CA CYS A 262 -4.59 8.59 -2.03
C CYS A 262 -5.46 9.06 -3.19
N LEU A 263 -6.77 8.90 -3.03
CA LEU A 263 -7.80 9.48 -3.88
C LEU A 263 -8.26 10.79 -3.26
N VAL A 264 -7.96 11.90 -3.93
CA VAL A 264 -8.39 13.25 -3.54
C VAL A 264 -9.60 13.62 -4.36
N LEU A 265 -10.73 13.82 -3.70
CA LEU A 265 -12.03 14.05 -4.32
C LEU A 265 -12.44 15.51 -4.16
N ASP A 266 -12.92 16.08 -5.26
CA ASP A 266 -13.86 17.19 -5.17
C ASP A 266 -15.25 16.71 -4.67
N LEU A 267 -16.08 17.67 -4.26
CA LEU A 267 -17.40 17.43 -3.71
C LEU A 267 -18.51 17.77 -4.72
N ASP A 268 -18.76 19.06 -4.94
CA ASP A 268 -19.82 19.54 -5.84
C ASP A 268 -19.59 19.04 -7.27
N GLY A 269 -20.63 18.52 -7.93
CA GLY A 269 -20.53 17.96 -9.29
C GLY A 269 -19.77 16.61 -9.39
N THR A 270 -19.08 16.20 -8.33
CA THR A 270 -18.21 15.01 -8.29
C THR A 270 -18.78 13.95 -7.36
N LEU A 271 -18.74 14.18 -6.04
CA LEU A 271 -19.24 13.24 -5.03
C LEU A 271 -20.77 13.25 -4.93
N TRP A 272 -21.38 14.40 -5.20
CA TRP A 272 -22.81 14.63 -5.27
C TRP A 272 -23.16 15.60 -6.40
N GLY A 273 -24.43 15.60 -6.81
CA GLY A 273 -24.96 16.54 -7.77
C GLY A 273 -25.39 17.85 -7.12
N GLY A 274 -25.14 18.96 -7.81
CA GLY A 274 -25.47 20.31 -7.34
C GLY A 274 -24.29 20.99 -6.65
N THR A 275 -24.57 22.18 -6.12
CA THR A 275 -23.60 23.04 -5.41
C THR A 275 -24.11 23.27 -4.00
N LEU A 276 -23.32 22.91 -2.99
CA LEU A 276 -23.72 23.00 -1.58
C LEU A 276 -24.18 24.41 -1.18
N ALA A 277 -23.44 25.44 -1.61
CA ALA A 277 -23.77 26.83 -1.31
C ALA A 277 -25.10 27.31 -1.91
N GLU A 278 -25.57 26.69 -2.99
CA GLU A 278 -26.81 27.06 -3.68
C GLU A 278 -28.01 26.22 -3.20
N SER A 279 -27.79 24.93 -3.00
CA SER A 279 -28.86 23.94 -2.75
C SER A 279 -29.06 23.64 -1.27
N GLY A 280 -28.07 23.97 -0.41
CA GLY A 280 -27.98 23.49 0.96
C GLY A 280 -27.81 21.97 1.04
N GLY A 281 -27.51 21.45 2.23
CA GLY A 281 -27.24 20.01 2.41
C GLY A 281 -28.37 19.10 1.93
N SER A 282 -29.64 19.46 2.19
CA SER A 282 -30.81 18.67 1.79
C SER A 282 -31.16 18.72 0.30
N GLY A 283 -30.59 19.68 -0.45
CA GLY A 283 -30.86 19.86 -1.87
C GLY A 283 -29.87 19.15 -2.78
N LEU A 284 -28.88 18.45 -2.21
CA LEU A 284 -27.85 17.73 -2.96
C LEU A 284 -28.40 16.43 -3.56
N ASP A 285 -28.03 16.16 -4.81
CA ASP A 285 -28.52 15.01 -5.57
C ASP A 285 -27.54 13.82 -5.48
N MET A 286 -27.84 12.86 -4.62
CA MET A 286 -26.96 11.71 -4.38
C MET A 286 -27.68 10.38 -4.08
N ALA A 287 -29.01 10.31 -4.26
CA ALA A 287 -29.79 9.12 -3.95
C ALA A 287 -30.77 8.69 -5.03
N GLU A 288 -31.68 9.58 -5.43
CA GLU A 288 -32.82 9.25 -6.28
C GLU A 288 -32.65 9.79 -7.71
N GLY A 289 -33.26 9.12 -8.67
CA GLY A 289 -33.16 9.49 -10.08
C GLY A 289 -31.81 9.15 -10.71
N PHE A 290 -31.74 9.27 -12.03
CA PHE A 290 -30.58 8.79 -12.79
C PHE A 290 -29.27 9.50 -12.42
N ARG A 291 -29.32 10.77 -12.00
CA ARG A 291 -28.16 11.56 -11.59
C ARG A 291 -27.71 11.20 -10.16
N GLY A 292 -28.62 11.21 -9.19
CA GLY A 292 -28.34 10.78 -7.82
C GLY A 292 -27.80 9.35 -7.73
N GLU A 293 -28.42 8.40 -8.46
CA GLU A 293 -27.95 7.01 -8.55
C GLU A 293 -26.52 6.91 -9.10
N SER A 294 -26.16 7.79 -10.04
CA SER A 294 -24.83 7.86 -10.64
C SER A 294 -23.78 8.33 -9.63
N HIS A 295 -24.05 9.41 -8.87
CA HIS A 295 -23.18 9.84 -7.78
C HIS A 295 -23.07 8.76 -6.69
N ARG A 296 -24.17 8.07 -6.36
CA ARG A 296 -24.17 6.94 -5.42
C ARG A 296 -23.32 5.76 -5.93
N ARG A 297 -23.31 5.49 -7.24
CA ARG A 297 -22.42 4.50 -7.87
C ARG A 297 -20.96 4.92 -7.71
N PHE A 298 -20.64 6.19 -7.97
CA PHE A 298 -19.29 6.71 -7.78
C PHE A 298 -18.82 6.63 -6.32
N GLN A 299 -19.66 7.02 -5.36
CA GLN A 299 -19.37 6.88 -3.93
C GLN A 299 -19.10 5.43 -3.52
N ARG A 300 -19.86 4.46 -4.04
CA ARG A 300 -19.60 3.03 -3.80
C ARG A 300 -18.24 2.59 -4.30
N VAL A 301 -17.80 3.08 -5.46
CA VAL A 301 -16.47 2.80 -5.99
C VAL A 301 -15.38 3.43 -5.10
N ALA A 302 -15.54 4.68 -4.70
CA ALA A 302 -14.60 5.35 -3.79
C ALA A 302 -14.50 4.60 -2.44
N ALA A 303 -15.64 4.21 -1.85
CA ALA A 303 -15.69 3.41 -0.61
C ALA A 303 -15.02 2.04 -0.78
N GLN A 304 -15.23 1.38 -1.91
CA GLN A 304 -14.60 0.09 -2.22
C GLN A 304 -13.08 0.21 -2.29
N LEU A 305 -12.55 1.24 -2.96
CA LEU A 305 -11.12 1.55 -2.97
C LEU A 305 -10.61 1.86 -1.55
N GLY A 306 -11.37 2.64 -0.78
CA GLY A 306 -11.06 2.96 0.62
C GLY A 306 -10.93 1.72 1.51
N SER A 307 -11.84 0.76 1.37
CA SER A 307 -11.83 -0.52 2.10
C SER A 307 -10.58 -1.37 1.83
N GLN A 308 -9.90 -1.11 0.71
CA GLN A 308 -8.70 -1.81 0.25
C GLN A 308 -7.40 -1.08 0.65
N GLY A 309 -7.50 0.03 1.39
CA GLY A 309 -6.36 0.79 1.91
C GLY A 309 -6.00 2.03 1.10
N VAL A 310 -6.76 2.38 0.06
CA VAL A 310 -6.63 3.70 -0.60
C VAL A 310 -7.07 4.76 0.39
N LEU A 311 -6.24 5.76 0.62
CA LEU A 311 -6.58 6.88 1.48
C LEU A 311 -7.59 7.76 0.74
N LEU A 312 -8.70 8.13 1.38
CA LEU A 312 -9.64 9.08 0.81
C LEU A 312 -9.39 10.46 1.41
N ALA A 313 -9.33 11.48 0.58
CA ALA A 313 -9.19 12.87 1.01
C ALA A 313 -10.14 13.78 0.23
N VAL A 314 -10.51 14.91 0.82
CA VAL A 314 -11.30 15.94 0.14
C VAL A 314 -10.44 17.16 -0.15
N CYS A 315 -10.58 17.70 -1.36
CA CYS A 315 -10.09 19.02 -1.75
C CYS A 315 -11.20 19.73 -2.51
N SER A 316 -11.89 20.66 -1.85
CA SER A 316 -13.06 21.32 -2.44
C SER A 316 -13.20 22.79 -2.05
N LYS A 317 -13.99 23.53 -2.83
CA LYS A 317 -14.23 24.97 -2.67
C LYS A 317 -15.58 25.22 -2.02
N ASN A 318 -15.65 25.00 -0.71
CA ASN A 318 -16.87 25.13 0.08
C ASN A 318 -16.57 25.69 1.48
N ASP A 319 -17.63 26.03 2.21
CA ASP A 319 -17.52 26.34 3.63
C ASP A 319 -17.18 25.06 4.44
N PRO A 320 -16.13 25.08 5.29
CA PRO A 320 -15.71 23.89 6.03
C PRO A 320 -16.76 23.35 7.00
N ALA A 321 -17.59 24.21 7.60
CA ALA A 321 -18.61 23.78 8.56
C ALA A 321 -19.78 23.10 7.85
N GLU A 322 -20.23 23.66 6.72
CA GLU A 322 -21.30 23.04 5.91
C GLU A 322 -20.87 21.68 5.33
N VAL A 323 -19.63 21.57 4.85
CA VAL A 323 -19.08 20.29 4.38
C VAL A 323 -19.04 19.26 5.50
N ASP A 324 -18.56 19.64 6.67
CA ASP A 324 -18.43 18.74 7.81
C ASP A 324 -19.80 18.25 8.31
N GLU A 325 -20.83 19.10 8.27
CA GLU A 325 -22.23 18.72 8.53
C GLU A 325 -22.73 17.68 7.52
N VAL A 326 -22.59 17.94 6.22
CA VAL A 326 -23.03 17.00 5.17
C VAL A 326 -22.30 15.66 5.28
N LEU A 327 -20.98 15.67 5.46
CA LEU A 327 -20.17 14.47 5.55
C LEU A 327 -20.49 13.60 6.78
N ARG A 328 -21.00 14.20 7.86
CA ARG A 328 -21.42 13.46 9.06
C ARG A 328 -22.85 12.97 8.94
N ASP A 329 -23.77 13.88 8.64
CA ASP A 329 -25.17 13.70 9.00
C ASP A 329 -26.09 13.42 7.80
N HIS A 330 -25.64 13.66 6.56
CA HIS A 330 -26.50 13.50 5.40
C HIS A 330 -26.93 12.03 5.22
N PRO A 331 -28.24 11.69 5.21
CA PRO A 331 -28.70 10.30 5.26
C PRO A 331 -28.29 9.50 4.02
N ASP A 332 -28.23 10.13 2.86
CA ASP A 332 -27.95 9.47 1.59
C ASP A 332 -26.47 9.32 1.24
N LEU A 333 -25.59 9.97 2.00
CA LEU A 333 -24.16 9.95 1.74
C LEU A 333 -23.55 8.61 2.21
N LEU A 334 -22.82 7.92 1.34
CA LEU A 334 -22.23 6.62 1.67
C LEU A 334 -20.85 6.75 2.32
N VAL A 335 -19.98 7.59 1.76
CA VAL A 335 -18.66 7.90 2.35
C VAL A 335 -18.80 9.00 3.38
N ARG A 336 -18.51 8.68 4.63
CA ARG A 336 -18.68 9.57 5.79
C ARG A 336 -17.42 10.34 6.08
N ARG A 337 -17.55 11.38 6.90
CA ARG A 337 -16.41 12.19 7.40
C ARG A 337 -15.25 11.34 7.91
N ASP A 338 -15.56 10.22 8.55
CA ASP A 338 -14.59 9.29 9.14
C ASP A 338 -13.92 8.35 8.13
N ASP A 339 -14.39 8.28 6.89
CA ASP A 339 -13.73 7.54 5.81
C ASP A 339 -12.59 8.37 5.19
N PHE A 340 -12.59 9.69 5.39
CA PHE A 340 -11.57 10.59 4.90
C PHE A 340 -10.42 10.78 5.89
N VAL A 341 -9.18 10.59 5.43
CA VAL A 341 -7.97 10.86 6.23
C VAL A 341 -7.74 12.35 6.44
N THR A 342 -8.20 13.18 5.51
CA THR A 342 -8.17 14.63 5.62
C THR A 342 -9.28 15.24 4.77
N VAL A 343 -9.86 16.33 5.26
CA VAL A 343 -10.86 17.11 4.55
C VAL A 343 -10.36 18.55 4.48
N VAL A 344 -10.13 19.03 3.26
CA VAL A 344 -9.74 20.41 3.02
C VAL A 344 -10.82 21.06 2.16
N ALA A 345 -11.67 21.84 2.84
CA ALA A 345 -12.72 22.65 2.22
C ALA A 345 -12.42 24.10 2.57
N ASP A 346 -11.97 24.87 1.58
CA ASP A 346 -11.71 26.30 1.70
C ASP A 346 -11.73 26.97 0.31
N TRP A 347 -11.57 28.29 0.27
CA TRP A 347 -11.61 29.06 -0.98
C TRP A 347 -10.23 29.21 -1.65
N ALA A 348 -9.21 28.48 -1.20
CA ALA A 348 -7.88 28.54 -1.80
C ALA A 348 -7.87 27.84 -3.19
N PRO A 349 -6.89 28.15 -4.06
CA PRO A 349 -6.74 27.45 -5.32
C PRO A 349 -6.48 25.95 -5.12
N LYS A 350 -7.26 25.07 -5.76
CA LYS A 350 -7.14 23.61 -5.55
C LYS A 350 -5.75 23.08 -5.92
N VAL A 351 -5.08 23.70 -6.91
CA VAL A 351 -3.70 23.37 -7.30
C VAL A 351 -2.69 23.46 -6.16
N ASP A 352 -2.91 24.38 -5.20
CA ASP A 352 -2.08 24.51 -4.01
C ASP A 352 -2.57 23.53 -2.94
N THR A 353 -3.89 23.47 -2.73
CA THR A 353 -4.55 22.65 -1.71
C THR A 353 -4.31 21.15 -1.88
N VAL A 354 -4.39 20.60 -3.10
CA VAL A 354 -4.11 19.18 -3.37
C VAL A 354 -2.67 18.83 -2.98
N GLY A 355 -1.73 19.76 -3.16
CA GLY A 355 -0.35 19.57 -2.67
C GLY A 355 -0.26 19.48 -1.15
N GLN A 356 -0.98 20.36 -0.45
CA GLN A 356 -1.04 20.36 1.01
C GLN A 356 -1.68 19.09 1.57
N VAL A 357 -2.60 18.45 0.84
CA VAL A 357 -3.17 17.15 1.23
C VAL A 357 -2.06 16.10 1.39
N ALA A 358 -1.11 16.03 0.45
CA ALA A 358 0.04 15.11 0.57
C ALA A 358 0.89 15.41 1.82
N GLU A 359 1.16 16.68 2.10
CA GLU A 359 1.93 17.12 3.27
C GLU A 359 1.25 16.79 4.60
N ARG A 360 -0.05 17.08 4.72
CA ARG A 360 -0.86 16.78 5.92
C ARG A 360 -0.91 15.30 6.23
N ILE A 361 -1.02 14.48 5.18
CA ILE A 361 -1.03 13.02 5.30
C ILE A 361 0.39 12.51 5.59
N GLY A 362 1.44 13.12 5.01
CA GLY A 362 2.82 12.65 5.10
C GLY A 362 3.16 11.63 4.01
N ILE A 363 2.68 11.86 2.78
CA ILE A 363 3.00 11.07 1.57
C ILE A 363 3.54 11.98 0.46
N GLY A 364 4.15 11.40 -0.57
CA GLY A 364 4.57 12.17 -1.75
C GLY A 364 3.37 12.64 -2.59
N SER A 365 3.47 13.81 -3.23
CA SER A 365 2.44 14.30 -4.17
C SER A 365 2.25 13.37 -5.38
N ASP A 366 3.31 12.65 -5.76
CA ASP A 366 3.28 11.57 -6.75
C ASP A 366 2.50 10.32 -6.29
N SER A 367 2.01 10.28 -5.06
CA SER A 367 1.08 9.24 -4.59
C SER A 367 -0.40 9.64 -4.71
N LEU A 368 -0.71 10.85 -5.18
CA LEU A 368 -2.09 11.36 -5.27
C LEU A 368 -2.74 11.08 -6.63
N VAL A 369 -4.04 10.86 -6.60
CA VAL A 369 -4.95 10.91 -7.75
C VAL A 369 -6.04 11.92 -7.42
N PHE A 370 -6.19 12.97 -8.22
CA PHE A 370 -7.17 14.02 -8.05
C PHE A 370 -8.34 13.86 -9.03
N VAL A 371 -9.56 13.93 -8.53
CA VAL A 371 -10.80 13.82 -9.33
C VAL A 371 -11.64 15.07 -9.11
N ASP A 372 -12.02 15.71 -10.20
CA ASP A 372 -12.77 16.97 -10.20
C ASP A 372 -13.53 17.11 -11.54
N ASP A 373 -14.71 17.73 -11.52
CA ASP A 373 -15.53 17.96 -12.72
C ASP A 373 -15.14 19.24 -13.47
N SER A 374 -14.43 20.16 -12.81
CA SER A 374 -13.98 21.42 -13.36
C SER A 374 -12.74 21.24 -14.22
N ALA A 375 -12.93 21.31 -15.54
CA ALA A 375 -11.83 21.30 -16.52
C ALA A 375 -10.77 22.40 -16.27
N THR A 376 -11.15 23.50 -15.60
CA THR A 376 -10.21 24.53 -15.19
C THR A 376 -9.31 24.04 -14.06
N GLU A 377 -9.88 23.49 -12.98
CA GLU A 377 -9.09 22.99 -11.85
C GLU A 377 -8.20 21.82 -12.27
N THR A 378 -8.75 20.85 -13.00
CA THR A 378 -7.98 19.70 -13.48
C THR A 378 -6.87 20.11 -14.46
N GLY A 379 -7.13 21.09 -15.35
CA GLY A 379 -6.15 21.66 -16.25
C GLY A 379 -4.99 22.36 -15.53
N LEU A 380 -5.29 23.14 -14.48
CA LEU A 380 -4.29 23.81 -13.67
C LEU A 380 -3.42 22.81 -12.89
N VAL A 381 -4.03 21.78 -12.28
CA VAL A 381 -3.28 20.73 -11.56
C VAL A 381 -2.33 20.00 -12.51
N ARG A 382 -2.79 19.57 -13.70
CA ARG A 382 -1.91 18.92 -14.69
C ARG A 382 -0.72 19.79 -15.09
N LEU A 383 -0.94 21.09 -15.27
CA LEU A 383 0.09 22.02 -15.73
C LEU A 383 1.13 22.33 -14.64
N LYS A 384 0.68 22.53 -13.40
CA LYS A 384 1.54 23.02 -12.31
C LYS A 384 2.05 21.91 -11.40
N ARG A 385 1.39 20.75 -11.39
CA ARG A 385 1.66 19.59 -10.52
C ARG A 385 1.59 18.28 -11.34
N PRO A 386 2.43 18.12 -12.37
CA PRO A 386 2.39 16.97 -13.27
C PRO A 386 2.64 15.62 -12.58
N GLU A 387 3.21 15.63 -11.38
CA GLU A 387 3.39 14.45 -10.56
C GLU A 387 2.05 13.87 -10.05
N ILE A 388 0.99 14.68 -9.96
CA ILE A 388 -0.34 14.26 -9.50
C ILE A 388 -1.12 13.69 -10.69
N ALA A 389 -1.64 12.47 -10.56
CA ALA A 389 -2.56 11.93 -11.56
C ALA A 389 -3.91 12.65 -11.48
N VAL A 390 -4.50 13.03 -12.62
CA VAL A 390 -5.75 13.79 -12.66
C VAL A 390 -6.78 13.11 -13.55
N ILE A 391 -7.99 12.92 -13.02
CA ILE A 391 -9.13 12.33 -13.72
C ILE A 391 -10.18 13.40 -13.91
N ASP A 392 -10.51 13.71 -15.17
CA ASP A 392 -11.65 14.58 -15.48
C ASP A 392 -12.92 13.77 -15.42
N VAL A 393 -13.84 14.23 -14.59
CA VAL A 393 -15.23 13.77 -14.59
C VAL A 393 -16.12 14.87 -15.18
N ASP A 394 -17.34 14.55 -15.60
CA ASP A 394 -18.26 15.54 -16.19
C ASP A 394 -19.53 15.64 -15.35
N ALA A 395 -19.71 16.73 -14.60
CA ALA A 395 -20.90 16.92 -13.78
C ALA A 395 -22.21 16.80 -14.57
N ARG A 396 -22.19 16.99 -15.90
CA ARG A 396 -23.38 16.80 -16.76
C ARG A 396 -23.69 15.33 -16.99
N GLU A 397 -22.69 14.46 -16.93
CA GLU A 397 -22.80 13.02 -17.18
C GLU A 397 -22.16 12.18 -16.04
N PRO A 398 -22.77 12.21 -14.83
CA PRO A 398 -22.23 11.53 -13.66
C PRO A 398 -22.22 10.00 -13.79
N ALA A 399 -22.98 9.42 -14.73
CA ALA A 399 -23.02 7.98 -14.93
C ALA A 399 -21.65 7.41 -15.35
N THR A 400 -20.78 8.26 -15.93
CA THR A 400 -19.44 7.89 -16.38
C THR A 400 -18.36 8.03 -15.32
N HIS A 401 -18.62 8.68 -14.18
CA HIS A 401 -17.62 8.99 -13.15
C HIS A 401 -16.90 7.73 -12.64
N ALA A 402 -17.67 6.70 -12.31
CA ALA A 402 -17.16 5.42 -11.82
C ALA A 402 -16.25 4.74 -12.86
N ASP A 403 -16.68 4.72 -14.11
CA ASP A 403 -15.93 4.08 -15.19
C ASP A 403 -14.64 4.86 -15.50
N ARG A 404 -14.69 6.20 -15.46
CA ARG A 404 -13.50 7.07 -15.61
C ARG A 404 -12.47 6.89 -14.49
N LEU A 405 -12.92 6.77 -13.24
CA LEU A 405 -12.03 6.52 -12.10
C LEU A 405 -11.29 5.18 -12.22
N LEU A 406 -11.99 4.15 -12.69
CA LEU A 406 -11.46 2.79 -12.79
C LEU A 406 -10.66 2.53 -14.08
N ALA A 407 -10.99 3.20 -15.19
CA ALA A 407 -10.37 2.99 -16.50
C ALA A 407 -8.85 3.13 -16.48
N GLU A 408 -8.33 4.00 -15.63
CA GLU A 408 -6.90 4.27 -15.53
C GLU A 408 -6.16 3.37 -14.54
N GLY A 409 -6.79 2.47 -13.78
CA GLY A 409 -6.04 1.54 -12.90
C GLY A 409 -4.96 2.20 -12.02
N TRP A 410 -5.18 3.44 -11.56
CA TRP A 410 -4.14 4.21 -10.85
C TRP A 410 -3.74 3.56 -9.53
N PHE A 411 -4.69 2.88 -8.89
CA PHE A 411 -4.54 2.17 -7.62
C PHE A 411 -4.24 0.66 -7.77
N ASP A 412 -3.94 0.20 -8.99
CA ASP A 412 -3.52 -1.19 -9.21
C ASP A 412 -2.30 -1.52 -8.32
N SER A 413 -2.39 -2.65 -7.60
CA SER A 413 -1.33 -3.18 -6.74
C SER A 413 -1.14 -4.67 -7.01
N THR A 414 0.08 -5.17 -6.86
CA THR A 414 0.40 -6.60 -7.00
C THR A 414 -0.09 -7.43 -5.83
N ALA A 415 -0.19 -6.82 -4.64
CA ALA A 415 -0.79 -7.40 -3.45
C ALA A 415 -1.34 -6.30 -2.53
N ILE A 416 -2.37 -6.65 -1.74
CA ILE A 416 -2.88 -5.79 -0.66
C ILE A 416 -2.64 -6.53 0.66
N THR A 417 -1.70 -6.02 1.45
CA THR A 417 -1.37 -6.59 2.75
C THR A 417 -2.40 -6.18 3.82
N GLU A 418 -2.41 -6.88 4.96
CA GLU A 418 -3.18 -6.43 6.14
C GLU A 418 -2.72 -5.06 6.62
N GLU A 419 -1.43 -4.76 6.49
CA GLU A 419 -0.88 -3.45 6.83
C GLU A 419 -1.47 -2.34 5.94
N ASP A 420 -1.71 -2.63 4.66
CA ASP A 420 -2.35 -1.72 3.70
C ASP A 420 -3.82 -1.49 4.05
N ARG A 421 -4.56 -2.54 4.42
CA ARG A 421 -5.95 -2.38 4.88
C ARG A 421 -6.05 -1.56 6.17
N ALA A 422 -5.11 -1.77 7.09
CA ALA A 422 -5.05 -1.01 8.33
C ALA A 422 -4.46 0.42 8.16
N ARG A 423 -3.92 0.75 6.97
CA ARG A 423 -3.22 2.01 6.68
C ARG A 423 -4.13 3.21 6.90
N ALA A 424 -5.32 3.20 6.30
CA ALA A 424 -6.27 4.30 6.43
C ALA A 424 -6.64 4.59 7.89
N GLY A 425 -6.76 3.56 8.74
CA GLY A 425 -6.94 3.73 10.18
C GLY A 425 -5.79 4.49 10.85
N ARG A 426 -4.54 4.08 10.58
CA ARG A 426 -3.35 4.74 11.16
C ARG A 426 -3.22 6.21 10.77
N TYR A 427 -3.45 6.53 9.49
CA TYR A 427 -3.39 7.91 9.02
C TYR A 427 -4.52 8.77 9.62
N ARG A 428 -5.73 8.22 9.79
CA ARG A 428 -6.81 8.93 10.48
C ARG A 428 -6.46 9.23 11.93
N THR A 429 -5.92 8.24 12.66
CA THR A 429 -5.47 8.40 14.04
C THR A 429 -4.40 9.49 14.15
N GLU A 430 -3.42 9.50 13.25
CA GLU A 430 -2.34 10.48 13.27
C GLU A 430 -2.79 11.89 12.84
N GLY A 431 -3.68 11.98 11.84
CA GLY A 431 -4.31 13.24 11.44
C GLY A 431 -5.13 13.87 12.57
N ARG A 432 -5.98 13.08 13.23
CA ARG A 432 -6.72 13.51 14.43
C ARG A 432 -5.79 13.95 15.56
N ARG A 433 -4.65 13.28 15.75
CA ARG A 433 -3.62 13.68 16.72
C ARG A 433 -2.97 15.02 16.36
N ALA A 434 -2.64 15.23 15.09
CA ALA A 434 -2.04 16.46 14.61
C ALA A 434 -2.99 17.66 14.76
N GLU A 435 -4.26 17.50 14.34
CA GLU A 435 -5.31 18.51 14.52
C GLU A 435 -5.54 18.82 16.00
N PHE A 436 -5.67 17.78 16.83
CA PHE A 436 -5.83 17.93 18.26
C PHE A 436 -4.65 18.67 18.88
N ARG A 437 -3.41 18.32 18.51
CA ARG A 437 -2.21 19.03 18.96
C ARG A 437 -2.19 20.50 18.56
N ALA A 438 -2.61 20.82 17.33
CA ALA A 438 -2.67 22.19 16.83
C ALA A 438 -3.65 23.07 17.61
N GLY A 439 -4.66 22.46 18.27
CA GLY A 439 -5.61 23.14 19.14
C GLY A 439 -5.04 23.60 20.50
N PHE A 440 -3.81 23.21 20.86
CA PHE A 440 -3.20 23.58 22.15
C PHE A 440 -1.96 24.46 21.98
N SER A 441 -1.84 25.49 22.82
CA SER A 441 -0.68 26.38 22.89
C SER A 441 0.42 25.88 23.84
N SER A 442 0.15 24.86 24.67
CA SER A 442 1.04 24.33 25.70
C SER A 442 1.15 22.82 25.61
N LEU A 443 2.37 22.29 25.73
CA LEU A 443 2.63 20.84 25.78
C LEU A 443 1.96 20.17 26.99
N THR A 444 1.91 20.87 28.13
CA THR A 444 1.30 20.33 29.36
C THR A 444 -0.21 20.14 29.20
N ASP A 445 -0.90 21.11 28.59
CA ASP A 445 -2.34 21.05 28.39
C ASP A 445 -2.69 19.96 27.36
N TYR A 446 -1.90 19.86 26.29
CA TYR A 446 -2.00 18.77 25.33
C TYR A 446 -1.83 17.39 25.99
N LEU A 447 -0.82 17.21 26.85
CA LEU A 447 -0.56 15.92 27.50
C LEU A 447 -1.66 15.54 28.50
N LYS A 448 -2.24 16.51 29.21
CA LYS A 448 -3.40 16.29 30.11
C LYS A 448 -4.62 15.82 29.34
N GLU A 449 -4.93 16.50 28.24
CA GLU A 449 -6.11 16.18 27.41
C GLU A 449 -5.90 14.94 26.53
N LEU A 450 -4.66 14.45 26.37
CA LEU A 450 -4.36 13.22 25.64
C LEU A 450 -4.94 11.97 26.31
N ASP A 451 -5.22 12.04 27.62
CA ASP A 451 -5.77 10.96 28.46
C ASP A 451 -4.98 9.65 28.31
N THR A 452 -3.68 9.73 28.59
CA THR A 452 -2.77 8.60 28.37
C THR A 452 -2.83 7.62 29.53
N THR A 453 -3.10 6.35 29.21
CA THR A 453 -3.06 5.24 30.15
C THR A 453 -1.80 4.39 29.92
N LEU A 454 -1.02 4.20 30.98
CA LEU A 454 0.12 3.29 31.04
C LEU A 454 -0.29 2.03 31.80
N THR A 455 -0.19 0.86 31.17
CA THR A 455 -0.50 -0.41 31.82
C THR A 455 0.75 -1.27 31.94
N LEU A 456 1.12 -1.61 33.19
CA LEU A 456 2.12 -2.62 33.50
C LEU A 456 1.39 -3.94 33.72
N PHE A 457 1.80 -5.01 33.06
CA PHE A 457 1.11 -6.30 33.14
C PHE A 457 2.06 -7.47 33.32
N ALA A 458 1.54 -8.60 33.80
CA ALA A 458 2.28 -9.87 33.85
C ALA A 458 2.22 -10.55 32.45
N PRO A 459 3.37 -10.75 31.77
CA PRO A 459 3.39 -11.30 30.42
C PRO A 459 3.02 -12.79 30.39
N GLY A 460 2.31 -13.20 29.34
CA GLY A 460 2.01 -14.60 29.05
C GLY A 460 2.91 -15.21 27.97
N PRO A 461 2.72 -16.51 27.63
CA PRO A 461 3.50 -17.17 26.58
C PRO A 461 3.44 -16.47 25.20
N GLY A 462 2.33 -15.77 24.90
CA GLY A 462 2.16 -15.02 23.66
C GLY A 462 3.03 -13.76 23.53
N ASP A 463 3.56 -13.24 24.63
CA ASP A 463 4.35 -12.00 24.64
C ASP A 463 5.83 -12.23 24.36
N VAL A 464 6.31 -13.46 24.49
CA VAL A 464 7.75 -13.84 24.45
C VAL A 464 8.45 -13.29 23.21
N HIS A 465 7.87 -13.49 22.03
CA HIS A 465 8.45 -13.03 20.76
C HIS A 465 8.60 -11.49 20.77
N ARG A 466 7.57 -10.76 21.22
CA ARG A 466 7.59 -9.30 21.26
C ARG A 466 8.61 -8.75 22.26
N LEU A 467 8.73 -9.38 23.43
CA LEU A 467 9.71 -9.01 24.46
C LEU A 467 11.15 -9.22 23.95
N ALA A 468 11.43 -10.38 23.34
CA ALA A 468 12.74 -10.64 22.73
C ALA A 468 13.06 -9.60 21.65
N GLN A 469 12.11 -9.33 20.75
CA GLN A 469 12.25 -8.33 19.70
C GLN A 469 12.55 -6.93 20.25
N LEU A 470 11.90 -6.50 21.34
CA LEU A 470 12.15 -5.22 21.98
C LEU A 470 13.58 -5.11 22.50
N THR A 471 14.08 -6.15 23.19
CA THR A 471 15.47 -6.16 23.67
C THR A 471 16.47 -6.16 22.52
N GLN A 472 16.16 -6.82 21.39
CA GLN A 472 17.07 -6.96 20.24
C GLN A 472 17.14 -5.73 19.33
N ARG A 473 16.01 -5.04 19.10
CA ARG A 473 15.94 -3.96 18.11
C ARG A 473 16.07 -2.55 18.71
N THR A 474 15.88 -2.41 20.02
CA THR A 474 15.92 -1.11 20.69
C THR A 474 17.34 -0.74 21.09
N ASN A 475 17.83 0.40 20.61
CA ASN A 475 19.20 0.87 20.86
C ASN A 475 19.26 2.19 21.66
N GLN A 476 18.23 3.04 21.57
CA GLN A 476 18.27 4.39 22.14
C GLN A 476 17.80 4.45 23.59
N PHE A 477 16.85 3.58 23.96
CA PHE A 477 16.35 3.43 25.33
C PHE A 477 16.51 1.97 25.74
N ASN A 478 17.77 1.55 25.93
CA ASN A 478 18.14 0.25 26.46
C ASN A 478 19.28 0.52 27.46
N LEU A 479 18.97 0.37 28.75
CA LEU A 479 19.82 0.87 29.83
C LEU A 479 21.11 0.06 29.97
N THR A 480 21.06 -1.26 29.80
CA THR A 480 22.23 -2.14 29.96
C THR A 480 22.72 -2.78 28.66
N THR A 481 22.03 -2.51 27.53
CA THR A 481 22.25 -3.12 26.21
C THR A 481 22.02 -4.64 26.17
N LEU A 482 21.39 -5.20 27.20
CA LEU A 482 21.04 -6.61 27.31
C LEU A 482 20.15 -7.02 26.14
N ARG A 483 20.54 -8.10 25.44
CA ARG A 483 19.82 -8.70 24.31
C ARG A 483 19.40 -10.10 24.70
N LEU A 484 18.10 -10.34 24.75
CA LEU A 484 17.54 -11.64 25.09
C LEU A 484 16.90 -12.21 23.83
N ASP A 485 17.20 -13.47 23.54
CA ASP A 485 16.41 -14.27 22.62
C ASP A 485 15.16 -14.81 23.30
N GLU A 486 14.29 -15.49 22.55
CA GLU A 486 13.06 -16.04 23.13
C GLU A 486 13.33 -17.07 24.23
N ALA A 487 14.41 -17.84 24.12
CA ALA A 487 14.76 -18.85 25.11
C ALA A 487 15.15 -18.19 26.44
N ALA A 488 15.96 -17.13 26.39
CA ALA A 488 16.35 -16.35 27.55
C ALA A 488 15.16 -15.59 28.17
N VAL A 489 14.23 -15.06 27.35
CA VAL A 489 12.99 -14.46 27.87
C VAL A 489 12.13 -15.52 28.57
N ARG A 490 11.95 -16.72 27.98
CA ARG A 490 11.20 -17.82 28.64
C ARG A 490 11.85 -18.24 29.95
N ALA A 491 13.19 -18.31 30.00
CA ALA A 491 13.92 -18.61 31.22
C ALA A 491 13.68 -17.55 32.30
N ALA A 492 13.69 -16.26 31.93
CA ALA A 492 13.39 -15.16 32.85
C ALA A 492 11.94 -15.22 33.38
N LEU A 493 10.97 -15.62 32.54
CA LEU A 493 9.57 -15.80 32.95
C LEU A 493 9.36 -16.99 33.89
N ALA A 494 10.22 -18.01 33.81
CA ALA A 494 10.14 -19.21 34.64
C ALA A 494 10.89 -19.09 35.97
N ASP A 495 11.76 -18.07 36.13
CA ASP A 495 12.56 -17.86 37.32
C ASP A 495 11.73 -17.09 38.38
N PRO A 496 11.39 -17.70 39.54
CA PRO A 496 10.60 -17.05 40.57
C PRO A 496 11.30 -15.87 41.25
N ALA A 497 12.62 -15.74 41.06
CA ALA A 497 13.38 -14.58 41.52
C ALA A 497 13.34 -13.42 40.51
N VAL A 498 12.75 -13.59 39.32
CA VAL A 498 12.72 -12.56 38.27
C VAL A 498 11.31 -12.06 38.04
N LEU A 499 11.15 -10.74 38.05
CA LEU A 499 9.97 -10.05 37.53
C LEU A 499 10.27 -9.57 36.12
N VAL A 500 9.43 -9.98 35.17
CA VAL A 500 9.36 -9.37 33.84
C VAL A 500 8.14 -8.45 33.80
N SER A 501 8.38 -7.15 33.64
CA SER A 501 7.33 -6.12 33.58
C SER A 501 7.33 -5.46 32.19
N PRO A 502 6.55 -5.97 31.23
CA PRO A 502 6.18 -5.20 30.04
C PRO A 502 5.29 -4.00 30.37
N VAL A 503 5.34 -3.03 29.47
CA VAL A 503 4.43 -1.89 29.45
C VAL A 503 3.73 -1.75 28.10
N ARG A 504 2.44 -1.47 28.15
CA ARG A 504 1.64 -0.97 27.02
C ARG A 504 1.12 0.42 27.34
N VAL A 505 0.89 1.20 26.30
CA VAL A 505 0.35 2.56 26.41
C VAL A 505 -0.86 2.69 25.52
N GLY A 506 -1.92 3.29 26.03
CA GLY A 506 -3.07 3.77 25.26
C GLY A 506 -3.25 5.27 25.45
N ASP A 507 -3.83 5.94 24.47
CA ASP A 507 -4.34 7.31 24.60
C ASP A 507 -5.74 7.42 23.97
N ARG A 508 -6.34 8.61 24.00
CA ARG A 508 -7.68 8.84 23.42
C ARG A 508 -7.82 8.47 21.93
N PHE A 509 -6.71 8.28 21.23
CA PHE A 509 -6.69 7.90 19.82
C PHE A 509 -6.39 6.42 19.60
N GLY A 510 -6.13 5.64 20.66
CA GLY A 510 -6.00 4.19 20.63
C GLY A 510 -4.76 3.65 21.33
N GLU A 511 -4.57 2.34 21.18
CA GLU A 511 -3.51 1.57 21.82
C GLU A 511 -2.20 1.58 21.01
N HIS A 512 -1.06 1.73 21.69
CA HIS A 512 0.29 1.70 21.11
C HIS A 512 0.95 0.32 21.21
N GLY A 513 0.24 -0.67 21.77
CA GLY A 513 0.72 -2.02 22.02
C GLY A 513 1.87 -2.08 23.05
N VAL A 514 2.57 -3.21 23.12
CA VAL A 514 3.72 -3.37 24.03
C VAL A 514 4.89 -2.53 23.53
N ILE A 515 5.24 -1.51 24.31
CA ILE A 515 6.25 -0.50 23.97
C ILE A 515 7.56 -0.67 24.74
N GLY A 516 7.58 -1.46 25.81
CA GLY A 516 8.77 -1.64 26.63
C GLY A 516 8.71 -2.88 27.52
N ALA A 517 9.87 -3.26 28.07
CA ALA A 517 10.03 -4.35 29.01
C ALA A 517 11.11 -4.04 30.05
N ALA A 518 10.84 -4.38 31.31
CA ALA A 518 11.79 -4.30 32.40
C ALA A 518 12.03 -5.71 32.94
N PHE A 519 13.29 -5.99 33.28
CA PHE A 519 13.71 -7.24 33.88
C PHE A 519 14.31 -6.91 35.24
N LEU A 520 13.73 -7.46 36.30
CA LEU A 520 14.14 -7.19 37.67
C LEU A 520 14.40 -8.51 38.38
N ARG A 521 15.48 -8.61 39.14
CA ARG A 521 15.83 -9.78 39.93
C ARG A 521 15.79 -9.46 41.41
N ARG A 522 15.04 -10.24 42.18
CA ARG A 522 14.99 -10.15 43.63
C ARG A 522 16.04 -11.07 44.25
N THR A 523 16.76 -10.58 45.24
CA THR A 523 17.68 -11.37 46.08
C THR A 523 17.53 -10.92 47.53
N GLY A 524 16.78 -11.69 48.32
CA GLY A 524 16.40 -11.31 49.68
C GLY A 524 15.57 -10.02 49.71
N THR A 525 16.07 -8.99 50.38
CA THR A 525 15.45 -7.66 50.49
C THR A 525 15.97 -6.66 49.44
N ARG A 526 16.81 -7.10 48.49
CA ARG A 526 17.28 -6.27 47.36
C ARG A 526 16.53 -6.64 46.08
N VAL A 527 16.16 -5.64 45.30
CA VAL A 527 15.72 -5.81 43.90
C VAL A 527 16.74 -5.15 42.97
N GLU A 528 17.24 -5.89 41.99
CA GLU A 528 18.12 -5.38 40.94
C GLU A 528 17.34 -5.21 39.64
N ILE A 529 17.46 -4.06 39.01
CA ILE A 529 16.95 -3.80 37.66
C ILE A 529 18.05 -4.19 36.66
N ASP A 530 17.90 -5.36 36.06
CA ASP A 530 18.83 -5.92 35.07
C ASP A 530 18.79 -5.12 33.75
N ASN A 531 17.60 -4.72 33.32
CA ASN A 531 17.43 -3.85 32.16
C ASN A 531 16.07 -3.17 32.13
N LEU A 532 16.03 -1.92 31.61
CA LEU A 532 14.84 -1.28 31.07
C LEU A 532 15.04 -1.04 29.58
N VAL A 533 14.05 -1.45 28.78
CA VAL A 533 14.05 -1.20 27.34
C VAL A 533 12.70 -0.63 26.89
N MET A 534 12.73 0.42 26.06
CA MET A 534 11.50 1.08 25.55
C MET A 534 11.65 1.56 24.10
N SER A 535 10.60 1.44 23.30
CA SER A 535 10.53 1.99 21.95
C SER A 535 10.46 3.52 21.95
N CYS A 536 11.07 4.17 20.94
CA CYS A 536 11.26 5.62 20.90
C CYS A 536 10.00 6.47 20.62
N ARG A 537 8.86 5.85 20.27
CA ARG A 537 7.64 6.55 19.82
C ARG A 537 6.82 7.24 20.92
N VAL A 538 7.14 6.98 22.18
CA VAL A 538 6.43 7.54 23.35
C VAL A 538 7.33 8.27 24.35
N LEU A 539 8.62 8.42 24.04
CA LEU A 539 9.61 9.02 24.95
C LEU A 539 9.39 10.52 25.15
N GLY A 540 9.74 11.03 26.33
CA GLY A 540 9.63 12.45 26.67
C GLY A 540 8.21 12.90 27.02
N ARG A 541 7.32 11.94 27.32
CA ARG A 541 5.93 12.19 27.77
C ARG A 541 5.73 11.85 29.26
N GLY A 542 6.81 11.62 30.01
CA GLY A 542 6.76 11.19 31.42
C GLY A 542 6.43 9.71 31.62
N ILE A 543 6.35 8.92 30.54
CA ILE A 543 6.05 7.48 30.61
C ILE A 543 7.18 6.73 31.29
N GLU A 544 8.42 7.08 30.96
CA GLU A 544 9.64 6.57 31.60
C GLU A 544 9.63 6.80 33.13
N SER A 545 9.16 7.97 33.56
CA SER A 545 9.07 8.35 34.97
C SER A 545 7.96 7.59 35.70
N ALA A 546 6.77 7.52 35.10
CA ALA A 546 5.65 6.78 35.66
C ALA A 546 5.96 5.28 35.76
N TRP A 547 6.62 4.72 34.74
CA TRP A 547 7.01 3.32 34.74
C TRP A 547 8.03 2.99 35.83
N LEU A 548 9.13 3.76 35.90
CA LEU A 548 10.16 3.55 36.93
C LEU A 548 9.59 3.71 38.34
N ARG A 549 8.71 4.70 38.56
CA ARG A 549 7.99 4.89 39.82
C ARG A 549 7.18 3.65 40.22
N GLU A 550 6.43 3.06 39.31
CA GLU A 550 5.63 1.85 39.62
C GLU A 550 6.50 0.63 39.88
N LEU A 551 7.66 0.49 39.22
CA LEU A 551 8.62 -0.56 39.55
C LEU A 551 9.18 -0.40 40.98
N LEU A 552 9.46 0.83 41.41
CA LEU A 552 9.90 1.13 42.77
C LEU A 552 8.78 0.88 43.80
N ARG A 553 7.52 1.25 43.47
CA ARG A 553 6.35 0.94 44.31
C ARG A 553 6.16 -0.56 44.47
N TRP A 554 6.29 -1.31 43.37
CA TRP A 554 6.22 -2.76 43.40
C TRP A 554 7.32 -3.35 44.30
N ALA A 555 8.56 -2.88 44.18
CA ALA A 555 9.67 -3.33 45.02
C ALA A 555 9.41 -3.05 46.52
N ALA A 556 8.97 -1.84 46.87
CA ALA A 556 8.62 -1.48 48.24
C ALA A 556 7.47 -2.33 48.80
N ALA A 557 6.45 -2.62 47.99
CA ALA A 557 5.34 -3.50 48.39
C ALA A 557 5.76 -4.98 48.58
N HIS A 558 6.94 -5.36 48.12
CA HIS A 558 7.51 -6.71 48.26
C HIS A 558 8.64 -6.76 49.29
N ASP A 559 8.61 -5.87 50.29
CA ASP A 559 9.58 -5.79 51.39
C ASP A 559 11.04 -5.62 50.94
N ALA A 560 11.25 -5.00 49.78
CA ALA A 560 12.59 -4.58 49.38
C ALA A 560 13.02 -3.37 50.22
N THR A 561 14.24 -3.41 50.73
CA THR A 561 14.88 -2.30 51.45
C THR A 561 15.68 -1.40 50.52
N GLU A 562 16.03 -1.90 49.33
CA GLU A 562 16.79 -1.16 48.33
C GLU A 562 16.53 -1.68 46.91
N VAL A 563 16.65 -0.77 45.94
CA VAL A 563 16.68 -1.10 44.51
C VAL A 563 18.02 -0.68 43.92
N THR A 564 18.70 -1.62 43.25
CA THR A 564 19.90 -1.31 42.47
C THR A 564 19.60 -1.36 40.98
N ALA A 565 20.27 -0.53 40.19
CA ALA A 565 20.06 -0.51 38.75
C ALA A 565 21.36 -0.27 37.98
N GLY A 566 21.47 -0.90 36.80
CA GLY A 566 22.63 -0.76 35.92
C GLY A 566 22.39 0.16 34.73
N TYR A 567 23.40 0.95 34.36
CA TYR A 567 23.49 1.66 33.09
C TYR A 567 24.83 1.38 32.42
N ARG A 568 24.78 0.85 31.19
CA ARG A 568 25.95 0.62 30.35
C ARG A 568 25.94 1.65 29.20
N PRO A 569 26.86 2.63 29.20
CA PRO A 569 26.94 3.61 28.13
C PRO A 569 27.20 2.95 26.78
N SER A 570 26.57 3.48 25.74
CA SER A 570 26.80 3.13 24.35
C SER A 570 26.70 4.39 23.48
N PRO A 571 27.16 4.34 22.21
CA PRO A 571 27.03 5.48 21.30
C PRO A 571 25.58 5.93 21.05
N ARG A 572 24.57 5.12 21.39
CA ARG A 572 23.17 5.36 21.01
C ARG A 572 22.21 5.59 22.19
N ASN A 573 22.58 5.24 23.42
CA ASN A 573 21.71 5.35 24.61
C ASN A 573 22.04 6.54 25.53
N GLY A 574 22.83 7.52 25.07
CA GLY A 574 23.17 8.70 25.88
C GLY A 574 21.96 9.50 26.39
N ARG A 575 20.81 9.41 25.71
CA ARG A 575 19.55 10.09 26.09
C ARG A 575 18.95 9.61 27.42
N VAL A 576 19.35 8.44 27.92
CA VAL A 576 18.82 7.86 29.17
C VAL A 576 19.84 7.85 30.30
N ALA A 577 21.02 8.47 30.12
CA ALA A 577 22.10 8.45 31.08
C ALA A 577 21.70 9.05 32.45
N THR A 578 20.79 10.02 32.45
CA THR A 578 20.31 10.70 33.66
C THR A 578 19.04 10.08 34.25
N LEU A 579 18.45 9.07 33.61
CA LEU A 579 17.16 8.51 34.03
C LEU A 579 17.17 8.10 35.52
N TYR A 580 18.17 7.35 35.99
CA TYR A 580 18.23 6.95 37.40
C TYR A 580 18.48 8.14 38.35
N PRO A 581 19.50 9.01 38.12
CA PRO A 581 19.69 10.24 38.91
C PRO A 581 18.44 11.12 39.02
N ASP A 582 17.73 11.33 37.90
CA ASP A 582 16.54 12.18 37.84
C ASP A 582 15.37 11.61 38.67
N HIS A 583 15.45 10.33 39.05
CA HIS A 583 14.43 9.60 39.82
C HIS A 583 14.94 9.14 41.18
N GLY A 584 15.89 9.87 41.77
CA GLY A 584 16.29 9.68 43.17
C GLY A 584 17.32 8.59 43.42
N PHE A 585 17.89 7.99 42.37
CA PHE A 585 18.97 7.03 42.56
C PHE A 585 20.32 7.74 42.75
N THR A 586 21.12 7.24 43.70
CA THR A 586 22.50 7.66 43.94
C THR A 586 23.50 6.73 43.28
N PRO A 587 24.60 7.22 42.69
CA PRO A 587 25.62 6.36 42.09
C PRO A 587 26.38 5.55 43.15
N LEU A 588 26.66 4.29 42.84
CA LEU A 588 27.54 3.42 43.63
C LEU A 588 28.99 3.50 43.13
N PRO A 589 29.98 3.10 43.96
CA PRO A 589 31.38 3.07 43.55
C PRO A 589 31.59 2.26 42.26
N ASP A 590 32.36 2.82 41.34
CA ASP A 590 32.71 2.16 40.08
C ASP A 590 33.55 0.90 40.35
N ARG A 591 33.22 -0.18 39.65
CA ARG A 591 33.91 -1.47 39.73
C ARG A 591 34.82 -1.73 38.53
N GLY A 592 34.89 -0.80 37.56
CA GLY A 592 35.77 -0.91 36.39
C GLY A 592 35.31 -1.89 35.31
N ASP A 593 34.04 -2.31 35.33
CA ASP A 593 33.44 -3.25 34.38
C ASP A 593 32.57 -2.57 33.30
N GLY A 594 32.58 -1.23 33.26
CA GLY A 594 31.80 -0.44 32.31
C GLY A 594 30.29 -0.41 32.59
N LEU A 595 29.83 -0.95 33.73
CA LEU A 595 28.45 -0.86 34.17
C LEU A 595 28.34 0.13 35.34
N HIS A 596 27.79 1.32 35.09
CA HIS A 596 27.49 2.28 36.13
C HIS A 596 26.31 1.76 36.95
N ARG A 597 26.51 1.61 38.26
CA ARG A 597 25.49 1.10 39.17
C ARG A 597 24.93 2.23 40.02
N TYR A 598 23.64 2.15 40.25
CA TYR A 598 22.89 3.13 41.04
C TYR A 598 22.10 2.41 42.13
N HIS A 599 21.79 3.13 43.21
CA HIS A 599 21.06 2.65 44.36
C HIS A 599 19.94 3.63 44.75
N HIS A 600 18.76 3.09 45.07
CA HIS A 600 17.60 3.82 45.58
C HIS A 600 17.11 3.17 46.88
N ASP A 601 16.94 3.96 47.94
CA ASP A 601 16.62 3.49 49.31
C ASP A 601 15.11 3.28 49.57
N LEU A 602 14.29 3.61 48.57
CA LEU A 602 12.82 3.51 48.60
C LEU A 602 12.12 4.39 49.65
N THR A 603 12.85 5.27 50.34
CA THR A 603 12.29 6.17 51.35
C THR A 603 11.42 7.27 50.73
N THR A 604 11.85 7.79 49.57
CA THR A 604 11.13 8.81 48.80
C THR A 604 10.97 8.33 47.37
N LEU A 605 9.74 8.03 46.98
CA LEU A 605 9.44 7.62 45.61
C LEU A 605 9.31 8.83 44.69
N PRO A 606 9.63 8.69 43.38
CA PRO A 606 9.39 9.75 42.41
C PRO A 606 7.93 10.22 42.42
N PRO A 607 7.66 11.52 42.17
CA PRO A 607 6.31 12.05 42.16
C PRO A 607 5.45 11.41 41.06
N ALA A 608 4.14 11.43 41.26
CA ALA A 608 3.21 11.00 40.23
C ALA A 608 3.30 11.91 39.00
N VAL A 609 3.15 11.33 37.81
CA VAL A 609 3.03 12.10 36.57
C VAL A 609 1.56 12.44 36.39
N GLU A 610 1.19 13.70 36.62
CA GLU A 610 -0.21 14.14 36.75
C GLU A 610 -1.09 13.82 35.52
N HIS A 611 -0.51 13.85 34.31
CA HIS A 611 -1.24 13.63 33.06
C HIS A 611 -1.28 12.16 32.61
N LEU A 612 -0.83 11.22 33.44
CA LEU A 612 -0.84 9.79 33.13
C LEU A 612 -1.72 9.03 34.12
N THR A 613 -2.64 8.23 33.59
CA THR A 613 -3.33 7.18 34.34
C THR A 613 -2.45 5.94 34.33
N VAL A 614 -2.09 5.41 35.50
CA VAL A 614 -1.25 4.21 35.59
C VAL A 614 -2.05 3.04 36.16
N VAL A 615 -2.11 1.95 35.41
CA VAL A 615 -2.74 0.69 35.81
C VAL A 615 -1.64 -0.34 35.99
N SER A 616 -1.49 -0.87 37.21
CA SER A 616 -0.49 -1.89 37.52
C SER A 616 -1.18 -3.21 37.81
N GLU A 617 -0.96 -4.19 36.93
CA GLU A 617 -1.40 -5.58 37.05
C GLU A 617 -0.22 -6.50 37.40
N LEU A 618 0.85 -5.93 37.96
CA LEU A 618 1.99 -6.72 38.42
C LEU A 618 1.57 -7.65 39.58
N PRO A 619 2.24 -8.80 39.73
CA PRO A 619 1.92 -9.77 40.79
C PRO A 619 1.94 -9.10 42.17
N ALA A 620 0.91 -9.38 42.97
CA ALA A 620 0.84 -8.94 44.36
C ALA A 620 1.82 -9.71 45.26
N PRO A 621 2.28 -9.13 46.37
CA PRO A 621 3.14 -9.82 47.31
C PRO A 621 2.42 -11.06 47.88
N VAL A 622 3.07 -12.22 47.78
CA VAL A 622 2.59 -13.44 48.42
C VAL A 622 2.82 -13.29 49.93
N PRO A 623 1.77 -13.33 50.78
CA PRO A 623 1.95 -13.16 52.21
C PRO A 623 2.84 -14.25 52.79
N VAL A 624 3.83 -13.85 53.59
CA VAL A 624 4.74 -14.76 54.30
C VAL A 624 3.93 -15.52 55.35
N GLY A 625 3.47 -16.72 55.01
CA GLY A 625 2.67 -17.56 55.91
C GLY A 625 1.91 -18.74 55.30
N ALA A 626 1.98 -19.00 54.00
CA ALA A 626 1.33 -20.16 53.36
C ALA A 626 2.34 -21.25 52.95
N HIS A 627 3.07 -21.79 53.94
CA HIS A 627 3.53 -23.18 53.85
C HIS A 627 2.51 -24.02 54.61
N THR A 628 1.43 -24.41 53.93
CA THR A 628 0.66 -25.58 54.34
C THR A 628 1.22 -26.79 53.61
N GLU A 629 1.69 -27.73 54.42
CA GLU A 629 1.89 -29.14 54.09
C GLU A 629 0.71 -29.69 53.29
N GLU A 630 0.99 -30.26 52.11
CA GLU A 630 0.28 -31.38 51.45
C GLU A 630 0.96 -31.55 50.07
N ASN A 631 1.45 -32.70 49.61
CA ASN A 631 1.21 -34.07 50.02
C ASN A 631 2.36 -34.98 49.58
N ARG A 632 2.53 -36.08 50.32
CA ARG A 632 3.34 -37.25 49.99
C ARG A 632 2.83 -38.00 48.77
#